data_AF-A0A2W0BJ60-F1
#
_entry.id   AF-A0A2W0BJ60-F1
#
_cell.length_a   1.000
_cell.length_b   1.000
_cell.length_c   1.000
_cell.angle_alpha   90.00
_cell.angle_beta   90.00
_cell.angle_gamma   90.00
#
_symmetry.space_group_name_H-M   'P 1'
#
loop_
_entity.id
_entity.type
_entity.pdbx_description
1 polymer ?
#
loop_
_entity_poly.entity_id
_entity_poly.type
_entity_poly.pdbx_seq_one_letter_code
_entity_poly.pdbx_strand_id
1 'polypeptide(L)'
;MKKLSSTLAICVLLAFASLTAGAQNKTFGTFDRDDDDTPFDFVAPKVFQAAGPTIASIQSTVDEYRAALGQPNNGNVTTPQAGGRREINWDGGGVNTTTAPVTPFNVFLNTRGSQFTTPGIGLTQAPPSGGLQGGLAVLFNNPSYGTIFRTFSPSRLFAPVGSNITEGQFFLPGSNGNVPAKVTGFGAIFTDVDEPSGSGPGNKHGNRQASTLIQYFNSEDRLLFSSFVPASPGDGNLSFFGIVFDDARIARVRITTGNVALGPDDGRKQDVVAMDDFIYGEPQPLP
;
A
#
# COMPACT_ATOMS: atom_id res chain seq x y z
N MET A 1 31.17 23.14 60.01
CA MET A 1 30.21 24.19 59.61
C MET A 1 29.30 23.61 58.54
N LYS A 2 27.99 23.59 58.82
CA LYS A 2 26.92 23.05 57.95
C LYS A 2 26.63 24.01 56.80
N LYS A 3 26.32 23.47 55.61
CA LYS A 3 25.27 24.00 54.72
C LYS A 3 24.66 22.83 53.93
N LEU A 4 23.42 22.47 54.31
CA LEU A 4 22.51 21.63 53.54
C LEU A 4 21.94 22.45 52.38
N SER A 5 21.75 21.83 51.22
CA SER A 5 20.80 22.26 50.20
C SER A 5 20.02 21.04 49.75
N SER A 6 18.70 21.09 49.98
CA SER A 6 17.72 20.06 49.67
C SER A 6 17.19 20.25 48.25
N THR A 7 17.15 19.18 47.46
CA THR A 7 16.30 19.15 46.26
C THR A 7 15.35 17.97 46.35
N LEU A 8 14.07 18.33 46.28
CA LEU A 8 12.87 17.56 46.54
C LEU A 8 12.62 16.56 45.41
N ALA A 9 12.39 15.29 45.77
CA ALA A 9 11.92 14.25 44.87
C ALA A 9 10.41 14.42 44.62
N ILE A 10 10.00 14.48 43.36
CA ILE A 10 8.58 14.43 42.96
C ILE A 10 8.36 13.09 42.24
N CYS A 11 7.79 12.13 42.97
CA CYS A 11 7.23 10.91 42.40
C CYS A 11 5.81 11.21 41.92
N VAL A 12 5.58 11.19 40.61
CA VAL A 12 4.23 11.22 40.03
C VAL A 12 3.75 9.78 39.84
N LEU A 13 2.86 9.33 40.72
CA LEU A 13 2.01 8.16 40.47
C LEU A 13 0.90 8.58 39.49
N LEU A 14 0.85 7.95 38.31
CA LEU A 14 -0.31 8.02 37.43
C LEU A 14 -1.17 6.76 37.67
N ALA A 15 -2.32 6.97 38.32
CA ALA A 15 -3.34 5.95 38.51
C ALA A 15 -4.18 5.81 37.23
N PHE A 16 -4.37 4.56 36.81
CA PHE A 16 -5.31 4.18 35.74
C PHE A 16 -6.76 4.37 36.22
N ALA A 17 -7.56 5.08 35.42
CA ALA A 17 -9.02 5.10 35.55
C ALA A 17 -9.64 4.76 34.20
N SER A 18 -10.15 3.54 34.09
CA SER A 18 -11.00 3.08 32.98
C SER A 18 -12.39 3.70 33.12
N LEU A 19 -12.81 4.54 32.16
CA LEU A 19 -14.20 4.97 32.05
C LEU A 19 -14.92 4.08 31.03
N THR A 20 -15.77 3.19 31.54
CA THR A 20 -16.84 2.54 30.78
C THR A 20 -18.04 3.47 30.73
N ALA A 21 -18.33 4.06 29.57
CA ALA A 21 -19.56 4.81 29.35
C ALA A 21 -20.63 3.87 28.76
N GLY A 22 -21.46 3.30 29.63
CA GLY A 22 -22.76 2.79 29.25
C GLY A 22 -23.78 3.92 29.29
N ALA A 23 -24.49 4.14 28.19
CA ALA A 23 -25.70 4.95 28.16
C ALA A 23 -26.78 4.22 27.37
N GLN A 24 -27.90 3.96 28.03
CA GLN A 24 -29.05 3.25 27.52
C GLN A 24 -29.97 4.15 26.67
N ASN A 25 -30.42 3.55 25.55
CA ASN A 25 -31.80 3.40 25.07
C ASN A 25 -32.73 4.63 25.05
N LYS A 26 -33.13 5.04 23.84
CA LYS A 26 -34.47 5.61 23.57
C LYS A 26 -35.02 5.00 22.27
N THR A 27 -36.06 4.19 22.46
CA THR A 27 -37.00 3.64 21.48
C THR A 27 -37.67 4.71 20.62
N PHE A 28 -37.72 4.50 19.31
CA PHE A 28 -38.74 5.06 18.42
C PHE A 28 -39.00 4.10 17.24
N GLY A 29 -40.28 3.73 17.04
CA GLY A 29 -40.83 3.26 15.77
C GLY A 29 -40.80 1.76 15.52
N THR A 30 -41.93 1.10 15.76
CA THR A 30 -42.31 -0.17 15.12
C THR A 30 -42.33 0.01 13.61
N PHE A 31 -41.47 -0.68 12.88
CA PHE A 31 -41.62 -0.92 11.45
C PHE A 31 -42.08 -2.36 11.26
N ASP A 32 -43.13 -2.52 10.45
CA ASP A 32 -43.77 -3.79 10.16
C ASP A 32 -42.79 -4.84 9.65
N ARG A 33 -43.06 -6.09 10.04
CA ARG A 33 -42.43 -7.28 9.48
C ARG A 33 -42.89 -7.42 8.04
N ASP A 34 -41.95 -7.31 7.11
CA ASP A 34 -41.89 -8.03 5.84
C ASP A 34 -40.59 -7.60 5.17
N ASP A 35 -39.48 -8.26 5.51
CA ASP A 35 -38.40 -8.56 4.58
C ASP A 35 -37.36 -9.44 5.28
N ASP A 36 -37.16 -10.61 4.72
CA ASP A 36 -36.10 -11.57 5.02
C ASP A 36 -34.74 -11.06 4.52
N ASP A 37 -34.40 -9.81 4.86
CA ASP A 37 -33.12 -9.21 4.53
C ASP A 37 -32.15 -9.54 5.66
N THR A 38 -31.74 -10.80 5.74
CA THR A 38 -30.55 -11.16 6.52
C THR A 38 -29.41 -10.31 5.99
N PRO A 39 -28.81 -9.41 6.78
CA PRO A 39 -27.65 -8.67 6.32
C PRO A 39 -26.61 -9.70 5.91
N PHE A 40 -26.19 -9.70 4.64
CA PHE A 40 -24.97 -10.42 4.27
C PHE A 40 -23.88 -9.92 5.22
N ASP A 41 -23.46 -10.77 6.16
CA ASP A 41 -22.56 -10.40 7.23
C ASP A 41 -21.23 -10.01 6.58
N PHE A 42 -20.92 -8.72 6.56
CA PHE A 42 -19.70 -8.22 5.94
C PHE A 42 -18.51 -8.69 6.78
N VAL A 43 -17.76 -9.66 6.24
CA VAL A 43 -16.51 -10.09 6.85
C VAL A 43 -15.42 -9.09 6.49
N ALA A 44 -15.01 -8.28 7.48
CA ALA A 44 -13.92 -7.34 7.33
C ALA A 44 -12.59 -8.08 7.06
N PRO A 45 -11.72 -7.56 6.17
CA PRO A 45 -10.45 -8.19 5.90
C PRO A 45 -9.48 -8.01 7.10
N LYS A 46 -8.50 -8.90 7.20
CA LYS A 46 -7.34 -8.68 8.06
C LYS A 46 -6.46 -7.61 7.43
N VAL A 47 -6.13 -6.57 8.20
CA VAL A 47 -5.30 -5.43 7.77
C VAL A 47 -3.88 -5.56 8.32
N PHE A 48 -2.90 -5.28 7.47
CA PHE A 48 -1.48 -5.27 7.79
C PHE A 48 -0.92 -3.92 7.37
N GLN A 49 -0.32 -3.19 8.31
CA GLN A 49 0.23 -1.88 8.03
C GLN A 49 1.39 -1.57 8.97
N ALA A 50 2.44 -0.96 8.43
CA ALA A 50 3.59 -0.49 9.17
C ALA A 50 4.25 0.67 8.43
N ALA A 51 4.91 1.57 9.16
CA ALA A 51 5.72 2.62 8.58
C ALA A 51 6.93 2.89 9.47
N GLY A 52 8.04 3.29 8.86
CA GLY A 52 9.21 3.74 9.61
C GLY A 52 10.41 4.07 8.73
N PRO A 53 11.53 4.50 9.35
CA PRO A 53 12.67 5.04 8.62
C PRO A 53 13.53 3.99 7.89
N THR A 54 13.25 2.69 8.08
CA THR A 54 14.11 1.62 7.54
C THR A 54 13.31 0.39 7.14
N ILE A 55 13.93 -0.49 6.35
CA ILE A 55 13.38 -1.82 6.01
C ILE A 55 12.98 -2.59 7.28
N ALA A 56 13.84 -2.58 8.30
CA ALA A 56 13.59 -3.26 9.57
C ALA A 56 12.33 -2.76 10.28
N SER A 57 11.89 -1.53 10.02
CA SER A 57 10.68 -0.95 10.61
C SER A 57 9.38 -1.55 10.06
N ILE A 58 9.40 -2.11 8.85
CA ILE A 58 8.21 -2.70 8.21
C ILE A 58 8.35 -4.23 8.00
N GLN A 59 9.56 -4.77 8.11
CA GLN A 59 9.88 -6.16 7.77
C GLN A 59 8.98 -7.19 8.48
N SER A 60 8.77 -7.08 9.79
CA SER A 60 7.94 -8.04 10.52
C SER A 60 6.50 -8.07 10.00
N THR A 61 5.91 -6.91 9.71
CA THR A 61 4.55 -6.83 9.18
C THR A 61 4.45 -7.36 7.75
N VAL A 62 5.46 -7.11 6.91
CA VAL A 62 5.54 -7.71 5.57
C VAL A 62 5.63 -9.24 5.67
N ASP A 63 6.40 -9.77 6.62
CA ASP A 63 6.53 -11.21 6.82
C ASP A 63 5.23 -11.85 7.37
N GLU A 64 4.54 -11.17 8.29
CA GLU A 64 3.19 -11.57 8.74
C GLU A 64 2.17 -11.57 7.59
N TYR A 65 2.26 -10.57 6.70
CA TYR A 65 1.41 -10.50 5.51
C TYR A 65 1.68 -11.64 4.54
N ARG A 66 2.97 -11.92 4.25
CA ARG A 66 3.40 -13.06 3.44
C ARG A 66 2.91 -14.39 4.03
N ALA A 67 2.97 -14.54 5.35
CA ALA A 67 2.47 -15.72 6.04
C ALA A 67 0.95 -15.87 5.91
N ALA A 68 0.20 -14.76 6.00
CA ALA A 68 -1.26 -14.75 5.87
C ALA A 68 -1.76 -15.08 4.46
N LEU A 69 -1.03 -14.68 3.41
CA LEU A 69 -1.33 -15.10 2.03
C LEU A 69 -0.97 -16.58 1.76
N GLY A 70 -0.04 -17.12 2.54
CA GLY A 70 0.39 -18.51 2.45
C GLY A 70 1.67 -18.74 1.66
N GLN A 71 2.14 -19.98 1.72
CA GLN A 71 3.32 -20.49 1.02
C GLN A 71 2.90 -21.45 -0.09
N PRO A 72 3.74 -21.63 -1.14
CA PRO A 72 4.99 -20.91 -1.38
C PRO A 72 4.75 -19.54 -2.04
N ASN A 73 5.84 -18.77 -2.25
CA ASN A 73 5.84 -17.77 -3.32
C ASN A 73 5.98 -18.50 -4.66
N ASN A 74 4.93 -18.46 -5.48
CA ASN A 74 4.85 -19.18 -6.75
C ASN A 74 5.72 -18.56 -7.86
N GLY A 75 6.35 -17.39 -7.61
CA GLY A 75 7.34 -16.79 -8.50
C GLY A 75 6.81 -16.61 -9.93
N ASN A 76 7.59 -17.06 -10.92
CA ASN A 76 7.26 -16.98 -12.34
C ASN A 76 6.59 -18.24 -12.91
N VAL A 77 6.08 -19.14 -12.05
CA VAL A 77 5.40 -20.36 -12.51
C VAL A 77 4.14 -19.97 -13.29
N THR A 78 4.11 -20.30 -14.58
CA THR A 78 3.01 -19.94 -15.49
C THR A 78 1.83 -20.91 -15.42
N THR A 79 1.98 -22.06 -14.78
CA THR A 79 0.82 -22.93 -14.52
C THR A 79 0.03 -22.42 -13.31
N PRO A 80 -1.30 -22.43 -13.37
CA PRO A 80 -2.16 -22.07 -12.23
C PRO A 80 -1.81 -22.88 -10.98
N GLN A 81 -1.69 -22.22 -9.84
CA GLN A 81 -1.48 -22.89 -8.55
C GLN A 81 -2.77 -22.88 -7.73
N ALA A 82 -2.94 -23.91 -6.89
CA ALA A 82 -4.12 -24.05 -6.04
C ALA A 82 -4.11 -23.10 -4.82
N GLY A 83 -2.97 -22.47 -4.52
CA GLY A 83 -2.80 -21.57 -3.39
C GLY A 83 -1.39 -20.97 -3.35
N GLY A 84 -1.05 -20.35 -2.23
CA GLY A 84 0.19 -19.60 -2.07
C GLY A 84 0.03 -18.14 -2.51
N ARG A 85 1.15 -17.50 -2.86
CA ARG A 85 1.20 -16.08 -3.20
C ARG A 85 2.10 -15.79 -4.39
N ARG A 86 1.95 -14.59 -4.95
CA ARG A 86 2.87 -13.99 -5.91
C ARG A 86 3.48 -12.75 -5.29
N GLU A 87 4.74 -12.54 -5.59
CA GLU A 87 5.50 -11.36 -5.19
C GLU A 87 6.24 -10.81 -6.40
N ILE A 88 6.00 -9.54 -6.70
CA ILE A 88 6.70 -8.79 -7.73
C ILE A 88 7.81 -8.03 -7.01
N ASN A 89 8.95 -8.71 -6.89
CA ASN A 89 10.17 -8.17 -6.32
C ASN A 89 11.29 -8.28 -7.35
N TRP A 90 11.46 -7.25 -8.17
CA TRP A 90 12.68 -7.02 -8.95
C TRP A 90 13.18 -8.03 -10.01
N ASP A 91 12.82 -9.32 -9.97
CA ASP A 91 13.64 -10.49 -10.38
C ASP A 91 14.10 -10.64 -11.84
N GLY A 92 14.04 -9.58 -12.64
CA GLY A 92 14.77 -9.44 -13.90
C GLY A 92 16.29 -9.19 -13.77
N GLY A 93 16.94 -9.65 -12.70
CA GLY A 93 18.41 -9.87 -12.71
C GLY A 93 19.33 -8.70 -12.35
N GLY A 94 19.01 -7.84 -11.38
CA GLY A 94 19.99 -6.86 -10.86
C GLY A 94 20.25 -5.65 -11.77
N VAL A 95 19.46 -5.49 -12.83
CA VAL A 95 19.61 -4.42 -13.82
C VAL A 95 19.00 -3.11 -13.34
N ASN A 96 19.82 -2.10 -13.04
CA ASN A 96 19.37 -0.74 -12.69
C ASN A 96 18.90 0.10 -13.90
N THR A 97 18.40 -0.56 -14.95
CA THR A 97 17.91 0.08 -16.18
C THR A 97 16.53 0.70 -15.95
N THR A 98 16.38 1.96 -16.30
CA THR A 98 15.07 2.64 -16.35
C THR A 98 14.29 2.13 -17.55
N THR A 99 13.07 1.64 -17.34
CA THR A 99 12.20 1.23 -18.44
C THR A 99 11.47 2.44 -19.02
N ALA A 100 11.15 2.38 -20.31
CA ALA A 100 10.20 3.34 -20.88
C ALA A 100 8.86 3.26 -20.11
N PRO A 101 8.21 4.39 -19.81
CA PRO A 101 6.86 4.37 -19.24
C PRO A 101 5.90 3.76 -20.25
N VAL A 102 5.15 2.73 -19.84
CA VAL A 102 4.14 2.09 -20.69
C VAL A 102 2.85 1.81 -19.92
N THR A 103 1.71 1.89 -20.59
CA THR A 103 0.40 1.47 -20.07
C THR A 103 -0.40 0.84 -21.23
N PRO A 104 -0.88 -0.42 -21.12
CA PRO A 104 -0.71 -1.32 -19.97
C PRO A 104 0.74 -1.80 -19.79
N PHE A 105 1.16 -1.90 -18.54
CA PHE A 105 2.43 -2.48 -18.12
C PHE A 105 2.29 -4.00 -17.94
N ASN A 106 2.60 -4.73 -19.01
CA ASN A 106 2.33 -6.17 -19.12
C ASN A 106 3.52 -7.09 -18.75
N VAL A 107 4.61 -6.55 -18.21
CA VAL A 107 5.84 -7.31 -17.91
C VAL A 107 5.57 -8.53 -17.03
N PHE A 108 4.57 -8.46 -16.14
CA PHE A 108 4.22 -9.52 -15.19
C PHE A 108 2.94 -10.29 -15.54
N LEU A 109 2.30 -9.94 -16.66
CA LEU A 109 0.98 -10.45 -17.01
C LEU A 109 0.99 -11.97 -17.14
N ASN A 110 1.93 -12.51 -17.92
CA ASN A 110 1.93 -13.94 -18.23
C ASN A 110 2.57 -14.79 -17.12
N THR A 111 3.57 -14.28 -16.40
CA THR A 111 4.34 -15.06 -15.41
C THR A 111 3.77 -14.97 -13.99
N ARG A 112 3.23 -13.81 -13.63
CA ARG A 112 2.70 -13.55 -12.28
C ARG A 112 1.24 -13.16 -12.25
N GLY A 113 0.58 -13.09 -13.41
CA GLY A 113 -0.86 -12.87 -13.46
C GLY A 113 -1.28 -11.47 -13.05
N SER A 114 -0.43 -10.45 -13.26
CA SER A 114 -0.76 -9.07 -12.92
C SER A 114 -0.53 -8.14 -14.10
N GLN A 115 -1.50 -7.27 -14.38
CA GLN A 115 -1.34 -6.12 -15.26
C GLN A 115 -1.46 -4.85 -14.44
N PHE A 116 -0.65 -3.85 -14.78
CA PHE A 116 -0.80 -2.51 -14.22
C PHE A 116 -1.11 -1.49 -15.31
N THR A 117 -1.98 -0.54 -14.99
CA THR A 117 -2.30 0.59 -15.85
C THR A 117 -2.21 1.88 -15.05
N THR A 118 -2.15 2.99 -15.76
CA THR A 118 -2.23 4.32 -15.20
C THR A 118 -2.96 5.22 -16.18
N PRO A 119 -3.74 6.22 -15.72
CA PRO A 119 -4.32 7.23 -16.61
C PRO A 119 -3.28 8.19 -17.20
N GLY A 120 -2.03 8.14 -16.71
CA GLY A 120 -0.91 8.92 -17.23
C GLY A 120 -0.26 8.30 -18.47
N ILE A 121 1.00 8.68 -18.70
CA ILE A 121 1.81 8.22 -19.84
C ILE A 121 2.14 6.73 -19.72
N GLY A 122 2.39 6.25 -18.51
CA GLY A 122 2.73 4.85 -18.29
C GLY A 122 3.33 4.58 -16.92
N LEU A 123 3.40 3.30 -16.56
CA LEU A 123 4.18 2.84 -15.40
C LEU A 123 5.62 2.59 -15.85
N THR A 124 6.59 3.04 -15.06
CA THR A 124 8.00 2.72 -15.25
C THR A 124 8.54 1.92 -14.08
N GLN A 125 9.66 1.23 -14.33
CA GLN A 125 10.56 0.74 -13.30
C GLN A 125 11.90 1.47 -13.45
N ALA A 126 12.35 2.16 -12.41
CA ALA A 126 13.65 2.84 -12.41
C ALA A 126 14.30 2.86 -11.01
N PRO A 127 15.64 2.83 -10.90
CA PRO A 127 16.28 3.11 -9.62
C PRO A 127 15.96 4.54 -9.20
N PRO A 128 15.98 4.87 -7.90
CA PRO A 128 15.83 6.26 -7.44
C PRO A 128 16.71 7.24 -8.22
N SER A 129 17.98 6.86 -8.43
CA SER A 129 18.92 7.55 -9.32
C SER A 129 19.98 6.59 -9.87
N GLY A 130 20.72 7.03 -10.89
CA GLY A 130 21.83 6.27 -11.47
C GLY A 130 21.40 5.24 -12.51
N GLY A 131 22.27 4.26 -12.79
CA GLY A 131 22.09 3.37 -13.94
C GLY A 131 22.30 4.07 -15.29
N LEU A 132 22.13 3.34 -16.38
CA LEU A 132 22.44 3.82 -17.73
C LEU A 132 21.60 5.04 -18.17
N GLN A 133 20.38 5.18 -17.63
CA GLN A 133 19.47 6.29 -17.94
C GLN A 133 19.33 7.30 -16.79
N GLY A 134 20.02 7.11 -15.67
CA GLY A 134 19.99 8.03 -14.53
C GLY A 134 18.80 7.90 -13.56
N GLY A 135 17.93 6.89 -13.75
CA GLY A 135 16.87 6.56 -12.79
C GLY A 135 15.66 7.50 -12.84
N LEU A 136 14.86 7.48 -11.77
CA LEU A 136 13.73 8.39 -11.57
C LEU A 136 14.22 9.85 -11.56
N ALA A 137 15.38 10.10 -10.96
CA ALA A 137 15.97 11.45 -10.90
C ALA A 137 16.13 12.11 -12.27
N VAL A 138 16.60 11.37 -13.28
CA VAL A 138 16.70 11.90 -14.65
C VAL A 138 15.36 11.87 -15.36
N LEU A 139 14.57 10.80 -15.20
CA LEU A 139 13.28 10.64 -15.86
C LEU A 139 12.31 11.79 -15.55
N PHE A 140 12.30 12.24 -14.28
CA PHE A 140 11.44 13.31 -13.81
C PHE A 140 12.14 14.67 -13.73
N ASN A 141 13.41 14.74 -14.13
CA ASN A 141 14.26 15.94 -13.98
C ASN A 141 14.26 16.47 -12.53
N ASN A 142 14.33 15.56 -11.56
CA ASN A 142 14.38 15.89 -10.13
C ASN A 142 15.51 15.12 -9.41
N PRO A 143 16.67 15.74 -9.16
CA PRO A 143 17.79 15.08 -8.51
C PRO A 143 17.51 14.65 -7.06
N SER A 144 16.53 15.24 -6.37
CA SER A 144 16.20 14.86 -4.99
C SER A 144 15.71 13.41 -4.87
N TYR A 145 15.17 12.83 -5.94
CA TYR A 145 14.72 11.43 -5.96
C TYR A 145 15.84 10.44 -5.65
N GLY A 146 17.09 10.80 -5.93
CA GLY A 146 18.23 9.97 -5.54
C GLY A 146 18.44 9.87 -4.03
N THR A 147 17.88 10.79 -3.24
CA THR A 147 18.06 10.86 -1.78
C THR A 147 16.77 10.62 -1.00
N ILE A 148 15.60 10.99 -1.54
CA ILE A 148 14.32 10.86 -0.83
C ILE A 148 13.63 9.52 -1.05
N PHE A 149 13.95 8.81 -2.14
CA PHE A 149 13.40 7.47 -2.35
C PHE A 149 14.37 6.38 -1.93
N ARG A 150 13.82 5.37 -1.24
CA ARG A 150 14.54 4.18 -0.81
C ARG A 150 13.83 2.92 -1.30
N THR A 151 14.62 1.91 -1.65
CA THR A 151 14.10 0.59 -2.01
C THR A 151 14.00 -0.29 -0.77
N PHE A 152 12.91 -1.04 -0.66
CA PHE A 152 12.80 -2.21 0.20
C PHE A 152 13.49 -3.42 -0.45
N SER A 153 13.21 -3.64 -1.74
CA SER A 153 13.82 -4.67 -2.57
C SER A 153 14.61 -4.00 -3.70
N PRO A 154 15.94 -3.83 -3.58
CA PRO A 154 16.72 -3.14 -4.60
C PRO A 154 16.65 -3.87 -5.97
N SER A 155 16.67 -3.19 -7.12
CA SER A 155 17.18 -1.81 -7.30
C SER A 155 16.22 -0.78 -7.92
N ARG A 156 15.00 -1.11 -8.37
CA ARG A 156 14.04 -0.14 -8.97
C ARG A 156 12.79 -0.06 -8.12
N LEU A 157 12.15 1.09 -8.22
CA LEU A 157 10.80 1.37 -7.78
C LEU A 157 9.86 1.38 -8.99
N PHE A 158 8.58 1.23 -8.71
CA PHE A 158 7.49 1.53 -9.63
C PHE A 158 7.02 2.97 -9.47
N ALA A 159 6.90 3.68 -10.58
CA ALA A 159 6.40 5.04 -10.62
C ALA A 159 5.44 5.24 -11.79
N PRO A 160 4.21 5.71 -11.55
CA PRO A 160 3.36 6.20 -12.64
C PRO A 160 3.91 7.53 -13.15
N VAL A 161 3.95 7.70 -14.47
CA VAL A 161 4.42 8.93 -15.13
C VAL A 161 3.21 9.70 -15.66
N GLY A 162 3.13 10.99 -15.38
CA GLY A 162 2.01 11.84 -15.81
C GLY A 162 0.70 11.58 -15.06
N SER A 163 0.74 10.80 -13.97
CA SER A 163 -0.33 10.70 -12.98
C SER A 163 0.26 10.21 -11.65
N ASN A 164 -0.55 10.20 -10.60
CA ASN A 164 -0.23 9.56 -9.33
C ASN A 164 -1.10 8.32 -9.05
N ILE A 165 -1.73 7.76 -10.09
CA ILE A 165 -2.65 6.63 -9.99
C ILE A 165 -2.05 5.42 -10.68
N THR A 166 -2.04 4.28 -9.99
CA THR A 166 -1.75 2.97 -10.55
C THR A 166 -2.92 2.04 -10.29
N GLU A 167 -3.44 1.40 -11.33
CA GLU A 167 -4.44 0.35 -11.19
C GLU A 167 -3.81 -1.01 -11.45
N GLY A 168 -4.10 -1.99 -10.60
CA GLY A 168 -3.66 -3.37 -10.75
C GLY A 168 -4.84 -4.29 -11.00
N GLN A 169 -4.72 -5.19 -11.98
CA GLN A 169 -5.69 -6.24 -12.30
C GLN A 169 -5.01 -7.60 -12.32
N PHE A 170 -5.78 -8.64 -12.01
CA PHE A 170 -5.27 -10.01 -11.89
C PHE A 170 -5.82 -10.94 -12.96
N PHE A 171 -4.96 -11.84 -13.41
CA PHE A 171 -5.22 -12.83 -14.44
C PHE A 171 -4.59 -14.15 -14.04
N LEU A 172 -5.12 -15.25 -14.54
CA LEU A 172 -4.51 -16.54 -14.35
C LEU A 172 -3.12 -16.56 -15.02
N PRO A 173 -2.03 -16.89 -14.30
CA PRO A 173 -0.72 -17.05 -14.92
C PRO A 173 -0.79 -18.04 -16.10
N GLY A 174 0.01 -17.79 -17.14
CA GLY A 174 0.04 -18.58 -18.38
C GLY A 174 -1.12 -18.31 -19.35
N SER A 175 -2.15 -17.57 -18.95
CA SER A 175 -3.29 -17.23 -19.82
C SER A 175 -3.01 -16.08 -20.81
N ASN A 176 -1.87 -15.40 -20.68
CA ASN A 176 -1.56 -14.17 -21.40
C ASN A 176 -2.66 -13.09 -21.31
N GLY A 177 -3.30 -12.98 -20.14
CA GLY A 177 -4.37 -12.02 -19.88
C GLY A 177 -5.76 -12.43 -20.39
N ASN A 178 -5.93 -13.62 -20.94
CA ASN A 178 -7.23 -14.07 -21.46
C ASN A 178 -8.19 -14.59 -20.37
N VAL A 179 -7.69 -14.90 -19.18
CA VAL A 179 -8.50 -15.41 -18.07
C VAL A 179 -8.38 -14.47 -16.88
N PRO A 180 -9.36 -13.57 -16.66
CA PRO A 180 -9.41 -12.72 -15.47
C PRO A 180 -9.47 -13.55 -14.18
N ALA A 181 -8.89 -13.01 -13.12
CA ALA A 181 -8.75 -13.70 -11.84
C ALA A 181 -9.03 -12.78 -10.65
N LYS A 182 -9.17 -13.38 -9.47
CA LYS A 182 -9.25 -12.72 -8.18
C LYS A 182 -8.14 -13.20 -7.27
N VAL A 183 -7.79 -12.38 -6.29
CA VAL A 183 -6.82 -12.69 -5.24
C VAL A 183 -7.48 -12.55 -3.86
N THR A 184 -6.97 -13.29 -2.88
CA THR A 184 -7.41 -13.23 -1.47
C THR A 184 -6.96 -11.95 -0.79
N GLY A 185 -5.80 -11.43 -1.19
CA GLY A 185 -5.22 -10.21 -0.65
C GLY A 185 -4.30 -9.53 -1.65
N PHE A 186 -4.13 -8.22 -1.48
CA PHE A 186 -3.08 -7.44 -2.14
C PHE A 186 -2.47 -6.44 -1.15
N GLY A 187 -1.15 -6.30 -1.22
CA GLY A 187 -0.37 -5.34 -0.45
C GLY A 187 0.75 -4.75 -1.29
N ALA A 188 1.15 -3.54 -0.93
CA ALA A 188 2.19 -2.79 -1.61
C ALA A 188 3.13 -2.14 -0.60
N ILE A 189 4.39 -2.03 -0.98
CA ILE A 189 5.40 -1.25 -0.27
C ILE A 189 5.53 0.11 -0.95
N PHE A 190 5.69 1.15 -0.15
CA PHE A 190 5.78 2.54 -0.54
C PHE A 190 7.05 3.15 0.05
N THR A 191 7.60 4.14 -0.64
CA THR A 191 8.68 4.99 -0.12
C THR A 191 8.23 6.44 -0.09
N ASP A 192 8.70 7.16 0.92
CA ASP A 192 8.51 8.61 1.09
C ASP A 192 7.06 9.02 1.40
N VAL A 193 6.32 8.21 2.17
CA VAL A 193 4.97 8.58 2.61
C VAL A 193 5.08 9.51 3.82
N ASP A 194 5.00 10.82 3.58
CA ASP A 194 5.27 11.85 4.60
C ASP A 194 4.02 12.43 5.26
N GLU A 195 2.86 12.47 4.57
CA GLU A 195 1.67 13.10 5.13
C GLU A 195 0.91 12.14 6.07
N PRO A 196 0.90 12.41 7.40
CA PRO A 196 0.28 11.52 8.36
C PRO A 196 -1.22 11.37 8.14
N SER A 197 -1.75 10.18 8.43
CA SER A 197 -3.17 9.97 8.66
C SER A 197 -3.60 10.81 9.87
N GLY A 198 -4.13 12.00 9.59
CA GLY A 198 -4.50 12.95 10.64
C GLY A 198 -5.59 12.38 11.55
N SER A 199 -5.25 12.04 12.79
CA SER A 199 -6.19 11.88 13.91
C SER A 199 -6.44 13.23 14.60
N GLY A 200 -6.79 14.26 13.81
CA GLY A 200 -7.09 15.62 14.28
C GLY A 200 -8.55 16.00 14.01
N PRO A 201 -9.22 16.79 14.87
CA PRO A 201 -10.57 17.26 14.61
C PRO A 201 -10.61 18.04 13.28
N GLY A 202 -11.54 17.68 12.40
CA GLY A 202 -11.62 18.08 10.98
C GLY A 202 -11.71 19.59 10.67
N ASN A 203 -11.60 20.47 11.66
CA ASN A 203 -11.90 21.89 11.56
C ASN A 203 -10.72 22.81 11.90
N LYS A 204 -9.48 22.29 12.04
CA LYS A 204 -8.28 23.14 12.19
C LYS A 204 -7.55 23.28 10.85
N HIS A 205 -7.22 24.52 10.48
CA HIS A 205 -6.43 24.91 9.31
C HIS A 205 -4.98 24.34 9.40
N GLY A 206 -4.85 23.05 9.18
CA GLY A 206 -3.59 22.30 9.27
C GLY A 206 -3.72 20.80 9.02
N ASN A 207 -4.85 20.33 8.48
CA ASN A 207 -4.99 18.93 8.06
C ASN A 207 -4.05 18.66 6.89
N ARG A 208 -2.83 18.16 7.16
CA ARG A 208 -2.14 17.29 6.21
C ARG A 208 -3.03 16.05 6.11
N GLN A 209 -3.75 15.95 5.00
CA GLN A 209 -4.58 14.78 4.73
C GLN A 209 -3.62 13.65 4.36
N ALA A 210 -3.87 12.43 4.82
CA ALA A 210 -3.11 11.31 4.28
C ALA A 210 -3.28 11.32 2.75
N SER A 211 -2.16 11.27 2.06
CA SER A 211 -2.08 11.50 0.62
C SER A 211 -2.18 10.18 -0.16
N THR A 212 -1.63 9.11 0.43
CA THR A 212 -1.50 7.82 -0.21
C THR A 212 -2.63 6.89 0.18
N LEU A 213 -3.41 6.46 -0.80
CA LEU A 213 -4.63 5.68 -0.65
C LEU A 213 -4.54 4.39 -1.46
N ILE A 214 -5.01 3.30 -0.88
CA ILE A 214 -5.26 2.06 -1.61
C ILE A 214 -6.72 1.65 -1.52
N GLN A 215 -7.29 1.27 -2.65
CA GLN A 215 -8.66 0.84 -2.82
C GLN A 215 -8.71 -0.53 -3.49
N TYR A 216 -9.62 -1.38 -3.03
CA TYR A 216 -9.79 -2.76 -3.47
C TYR A 216 -11.20 -2.96 -4.02
N PHE A 217 -11.33 -3.57 -5.19
CA PHE A 217 -12.60 -3.72 -5.89
C PHE A 217 -12.85 -5.19 -6.27
N ASN A 218 -14.12 -5.58 -6.29
CA ASN A 218 -14.54 -6.86 -6.85
C ASN A 218 -14.57 -6.82 -8.40
N SER A 219 -15.00 -7.92 -9.03
CA SER A 219 -15.11 -8.04 -10.49
C SER A 219 -16.19 -7.18 -11.14
N GLU A 220 -17.06 -6.56 -10.34
CA GLU A 220 -18.15 -5.67 -10.78
C GLU A 220 -17.81 -4.19 -10.49
N ASP A 221 -16.53 -3.90 -10.20
CA ASP A 221 -16.03 -2.58 -9.80
C ASP A 221 -16.64 -2.00 -8.51
N ARG A 222 -17.26 -2.84 -7.67
CA ARG A 222 -17.71 -2.43 -6.35
C ARG A 222 -16.54 -2.36 -5.37
N LEU A 223 -16.45 -1.24 -4.64
CA LEU A 223 -15.45 -1.05 -3.58
C LEU A 223 -15.67 -2.08 -2.45
N LEU A 224 -14.65 -2.88 -2.17
CA LEU A 224 -14.60 -3.84 -1.08
C LEU A 224 -13.98 -3.24 0.17
N PHE A 225 -12.91 -2.47 0.00
CA PHE A 225 -12.15 -1.87 1.08
C PHE A 225 -11.35 -0.67 0.57
N SER A 226 -11.10 0.31 1.43
CA SER A 226 -10.15 1.39 1.18
C SER A 226 -9.53 1.88 2.48
N SER A 227 -8.25 2.20 2.46
CA SER A 227 -7.57 2.84 3.59
C SER A 227 -6.37 3.63 3.13
N PHE A 228 -5.99 4.63 3.93
CA PHE A 228 -4.75 5.34 3.76
C PHE A 228 -3.56 4.48 4.20
N VAL A 229 -2.44 4.67 3.54
CA VAL A 229 -1.14 4.07 3.91
C VAL A 229 -0.57 4.84 5.11
N PRO A 230 -0.05 4.15 6.14
CA PRO A 230 0.56 4.84 7.28
C PRO A 230 1.78 5.65 6.82
N ALA A 231 1.92 6.87 7.33
CA ALA A 231 3.09 7.70 7.07
C ALA A 231 4.17 7.50 8.13
N SER A 232 5.40 7.83 7.78
CA SER A 232 6.51 7.98 8.71
C SER A 232 7.23 9.28 8.39
N PRO A 233 7.55 10.15 9.38
CA PRO A 233 8.22 11.41 9.07
C PRO A 233 9.60 11.22 8.43
N GLY A 234 9.87 12.01 7.38
CA GLY A 234 11.21 12.25 6.86
C GLY A 234 11.54 11.40 5.64
N ASP A 235 12.49 11.91 4.85
CA ASP A 235 12.86 11.38 3.55
C ASP A 235 13.31 9.90 3.60
N GLY A 236 12.92 9.13 2.59
CA GLY A 236 13.38 7.74 2.42
C GLY A 236 12.80 6.77 3.44
N ASN A 237 11.73 7.19 4.13
CA ASN A 237 10.90 6.30 4.93
C ASN A 237 10.26 5.22 4.05
N LEU A 238 9.88 4.11 4.68
CA LEU A 238 9.15 3.03 4.03
C LEU A 238 7.83 2.81 4.76
N SER A 239 6.80 2.52 3.97
CA SER A 239 5.48 2.15 4.45
C SER A 239 4.99 0.90 3.75
N PHE A 240 4.21 0.10 4.48
CA PHE A 240 3.53 -1.06 3.96
C PHE A 240 2.06 -0.98 4.28
N PHE A 241 1.23 -1.35 3.32
CA PHE A 241 -0.20 -1.57 3.52
C PHE A 241 -0.66 -2.78 2.71
N GLY A 242 -1.39 -3.68 3.35
CA GLY A 242 -2.02 -4.81 2.68
C GLY A 242 -3.22 -5.35 3.44
N ILE A 243 -4.14 -5.98 2.71
CA ILE A 243 -5.27 -6.68 3.29
C ILE A 243 -5.33 -8.13 2.81
N VAL A 244 -5.97 -8.99 3.60
CA VAL A 244 -6.31 -10.37 3.25
C VAL A 244 -7.75 -10.66 3.66
N PHE A 245 -8.55 -11.17 2.72
CA PHE A 245 -9.85 -11.79 2.97
C PHE A 245 -9.68 -13.31 3.07
N ASP A 246 -10.67 -13.98 3.68
CA ASP A 246 -10.70 -15.44 3.80
C ASP A 246 -10.93 -16.15 2.45
N ASP A 247 -11.40 -15.43 1.43
CA ASP A 247 -11.66 -15.90 0.07
C ASP A 247 -11.15 -14.93 -1.02
N ALA A 248 -10.99 -15.45 -2.24
CA ALA A 248 -10.56 -14.65 -3.38
C ALA A 248 -11.71 -13.78 -3.93
N ARG A 249 -11.68 -12.49 -3.58
CA ARG A 249 -12.70 -11.51 -4.00
C ARG A 249 -12.16 -10.22 -4.62
N ILE A 250 -10.86 -9.95 -4.51
CA ILE A 250 -10.25 -8.74 -5.08
C ILE A 250 -9.91 -9.00 -6.55
N ALA A 251 -10.54 -8.27 -7.47
CA ALA A 251 -10.26 -8.35 -8.91
C ALA A 251 -9.43 -7.17 -9.42
N ARG A 252 -9.55 -6.01 -8.76
CA ARG A 252 -8.83 -4.79 -9.10
C ARG A 252 -8.40 -4.04 -7.85
N VAL A 253 -7.24 -3.40 -7.93
CA VAL A 253 -6.76 -2.43 -6.94
C VAL A 253 -6.51 -1.09 -7.61
N ARG A 254 -6.76 0.00 -6.89
CA ARG A 254 -6.33 1.36 -7.28
C ARG A 254 -5.46 1.91 -6.17
N ILE A 255 -4.28 2.37 -6.55
CA ILE A 255 -3.31 3.00 -5.67
C ILE A 255 -3.19 4.45 -6.12
N THR A 256 -3.43 5.38 -5.20
CA THR A 256 -3.10 6.79 -5.38
C THR A 256 -1.87 7.08 -4.52
N THR A 257 -0.76 7.42 -5.14
CA THR A 257 0.52 7.68 -4.47
C THR A 257 0.73 9.16 -4.22
N GLY A 258 0.88 9.58 -2.97
CA GLY A 258 1.10 10.99 -2.66
C GLY A 258 -0.07 11.90 -3.07
N ASN A 259 0.11 13.21 -2.92
CA ASN A 259 -0.92 14.20 -3.26
C ASN A 259 -0.70 14.85 -4.64
N VAL A 260 0.41 14.52 -5.30
CA VAL A 260 0.77 14.96 -6.64
C VAL A 260 1.46 13.84 -7.42
N ALA A 261 1.49 13.96 -8.75
CA ALA A 261 2.32 13.10 -9.60
C ALA A 261 3.80 13.46 -9.43
N LEU A 262 4.68 12.47 -9.57
CA LEU A 262 6.13 12.70 -9.62
C LEU A 262 6.46 13.64 -10.79
N GLY A 263 7.42 14.54 -10.57
CA GLY A 263 7.76 15.60 -11.51
C GLY A 263 9.01 16.39 -11.12
N PRO A 264 9.32 17.45 -11.88
CA PRO A 264 10.53 18.26 -11.65
C PRO A 264 10.44 19.17 -10.41
N ASP A 265 9.24 19.48 -9.93
CA ASP A 265 9.00 20.56 -8.94
C ASP A 265 8.24 20.06 -7.69
N ASP A 266 8.93 19.34 -6.82
CA ASP A 266 8.34 18.82 -5.58
C ASP A 266 8.60 19.78 -4.41
N GLY A 267 7.72 20.79 -4.27
CA GLY A 267 7.80 21.75 -3.19
C GLY A 267 7.49 21.14 -1.82
N ARG A 268 7.87 21.81 -0.71
CA ARG A 268 7.69 21.36 0.69
C ARG A 268 6.25 21.04 1.18
N LYS A 269 5.24 21.16 0.30
CA LYS A 269 3.83 20.86 0.58
C LYS A 269 3.30 19.71 -0.27
N GLN A 270 4.16 19.15 -1.13
CA GLN A 270 3.84 18.05 -2.02
C GLN A 270 4.40 16.79 -1.38
N ASP A 271 3.57 15.75 -1.36
CA ASP A 271 3.94 14.41 -0.92
C ASP A 271 4.06 13.56 -2.19
N VAL A 272 5.28 13.19 -2.55
CA VAL A 272 5.58 12.37 -3.72
C VAL A 272 5.95 10.99 -3.26
N VAL A 273 5.24 9.98 -3.76
CA VAL A 273 5.38 8.61 -3.28
C VAL A 273 5.64 7.68 -4.45
N ALA A 274 6.65 6.84 -4.31
CA ALA A 274 6.90 5.74 -5.24
C ALA A 274 6.58 4.39 -4.58
N MET A 275 6.39 3.36 -5.39
CA MET A 275 6.07 2.00 -4.91
C MET A 275 7.25 1.06 -5.12
N ASP A 276 7.31 0.01 -4.33
CA ASP A 276 8.27 -1.09 -4.50
C ASP A 276 7.53 -2.42 -4.68
N ASP A 277 7.74 -3.41 -3.82
CA ASP A 277 7.14 -4.73 -3.98
C ASP A 277 5.60 -4.69 -3.97
N PHE A 278 5.01 -5.46 -4.90
CA PHE A 278 3.61 -5.84 -4.85
C PHE A 278 3.49 -7.32 -4.44
N ILE A 279 2.66 -7.60 -3.44
CA ILE A 279 2.49 -8.92 -2.87
C ILE A 279 0.99 -9.26 -2.87
N TYR A 280 0.61 -10.40 -3.43
CA TYR A 280 -0.80 -10.78 -3.54
C TYR A 280 -1.01 -12.30 -3.51
N GLY A 281 -2.19 -12.74 -3.11
CA GLY A 281 -2.55 -14.16 -3.12
C GLY A 281 -2.48 -14.74 -4.54
N GLU A 282 -2.30 -16.05 -4.67
CA GLU A 282 -2.29 -16.71 -5.98
C GLU A 282 -3.57 -16.37 -6.77
N PRO A 283 -3.47 -15.83 -8.01
CA PRO A 283 -4.65 -15.52 -8.81
C PRO A 283 -5.49 -16.77 -9.08
N GLN A 284 -6.75 -16.74 -8.64
CA GLN A 284 -7.74 -17.78 -8.88
C GLN A 284 -8.74 -17.32 -9.95
N PRO A 285 -9.17 -18.18 -10.87
CA PRO A 285 -10.11 -17.80 -11.91
C PRO A 285 -11.43 -17.27 -11.32
N LEU A 286 -12.11 -16.39 -12.06
CA LEU A 286 -13.49 -16.05 -11.74
C LEU A 286 -14.36 -17.32 -11.81
N PRO A 287 -15.31 -17.51 -10.86
CA PRO A 287 -16.32 -18.57 -10.96
C PRO A 287 -17.16 -18.49 -12.24
#